data_AF-A0A1C5ATR2-F1
#
_entry.id   AF-A0A1C5ATR2-F1
#
_cell.length_a   1.000
_cell.length_b   1.000
_cell.length_c   1.000
_cell.angle_alpha   90.00
_cell.angle_beta   90.00
_cell.angle_gamma   90.00
#
_symmetry.space_group_name_H-M   'P 1'
#
loop_
_entity.id
_entity.type
_entity.pdbx_description
1 polymer ?
#
loop_
_entity_poly.entity_id
_entity_poly.type
_entity_poly.pdbx_seq_one_letter_code
_entity_poly.pdbx_strand_id
1 'polypeptide(L)'
;AWSVGVETEPASEGGMNVGFLSNGDYIKVKGVAFGSGAASLSARVASAGSGGTIEARLGSPTGTRVAACTVPVTGGWQTWQTVSCPVTGATGTQDLYLRFVGGSGNLFNLNWWQFGTGTGTGTSYRVTNRNSGQVIDVQAPNLNDLAVIGQWTSNGNPWQQWRFNDAGNGNVTLQSVNSGKCADVLNASTADGAQIIQYTCHGGANQTFTWRSTGDGYYQLVNLNSAKCLNVVGGSTTPGAALEQRTCGSATSMQWSRA
;
A
#
# COMPACT_ATOMS: atom_id res chain seq x y z
N ALA A 1 9.28 18.09 -12.03
CA ALA A 1 10.05 18.25 -10.78
C ALA A 1 10.90 19.51 -10.90
N TRP A 2 11.22 20.17 -9.80
CA TRP A 2 12.24 21.23 -9.75
C TRP A 2 13.41 20.72 -8.92
N SER A 3 14.63 21.09 -9.25
CA SER A 3 15.81 20.67 -8.50
C SER A 3 16.81 21.82 -8.36
N VAL A 4 17.69 21.69 -7.36
CA VAL A 4 18.84 22.58 -7.14
C VAL A 4 20.07 21.69 -6.92
N GLY A 5 21.13 21.97 -7.67
CA GLY A 5 22.45 21.34 -7.50
C GLY A 5 22.59 19.89 -7.97
N VAL A 6 21.63 19.37 -8.75
CA VAL A 6 21.66 17.98 -9.21
C VAL A 6 21.86 17.88 -10.73
N GLU A 7 22.51 16.80 -11.16
CA GLU A 7 22.65 16.43 -12.56
C GLU A 7 22.14 15.00 -12.78
N THR A 8 22.06 14.57 -14.05
CA THR A 8 21.67 13.20 -14.41
C THR A 8 22.74 12.53 -15.27
N GLU A 9 22.95 11.24 -15.07
CA GLU A 9 23.88 10.43 -15.87
C GLU A 9 23.27 9.05 -16.19
N PRO A 10 23.79 8.31 -17.20
CA PRO A 10 23.34 6.95 -17.48
C PRO A 10 23.59 6.01 -16.30
N ALA A 11 22.56 5.25 -15.92
CA ALA A 11 22.68 4.24 -14.86
C ALA A 11 23.15 2.90 -15.43
N SER A 12 24.02 2.20 -14.70
CA SER A 12 24.47 0.84 -15.07
C SER A 12 23.33 -0.19 -15.08
N GLU A 13 22.23 0.10 -14.39
CA GLU A 13 20.99 -0.70 -14.39
C GLU A 13 20.02 -0.32 -15.53
N GLY A 14 20.44 0.57 -16.44
CA GLY A 14 19.62 1.11 -17.51
C GLY A 14 18.87 2.39 -17.13
N GLY A 15 18.57 3.22 -18.13
CA GLY A 15 17.96 4.53 -17.91
C GLY A 15 18.95 5.57 -17.38
N MET A 16 18.44 6.52 -16.58
CA MET A 16 19.21 7.63 -16.02
C MET A 16 19.08 7.63 -14.49
N ASN A 17 20.16 7.93 -13.77
CA ASN A 17 20.11 8.27 -12.35
C ASN A 17 20.37 9.76 -12.13
N VAL A 18 19.99 10.26 -10.96
CA VAL A 18 20.43 11.55 -10.45
C VAL A 18 21.79 11.37 -9.78
N GLY A 19 22.72 12.29 -10.03
CA GLY A 19 24.06 12.29 -9.47
C GLY A 19 24.57 13.69 -9.17
N PHE A 20 25.86 13.78 -8.84
CA PHE A 20 26.53 15.02 -8.42
C PHE A 20 25.89 15.69 -7.19
N LEU A 21 25.21 14.88 -6.36
CA LEU A 21 24.46 15.34 -5.20
C LEU A 21 25.40 15.83 -4.10
N SER A 22 25.29 17.10 -3.75
CA SER A 22 26.01 17.71 -2.62
C SER A 22 25.09 17.96 -1.42
N ASN A 23 25.68 18.25 -0.27
CA ASN A 23 24.92 18.56 0.93
C ASN A 23 24.05 19.81 0.76
N GLY A 24 22.74 19.66 0.95
CA GLY A 24 21.74 20.73 0.84
C GLY A 24 20.94 20.71 -0.46
N ASP A 25 21.42 20.00 -1.48
CA ASP A 25 20.71 19.84 -2.75
C ASP A 25 19.38 19.12 -2.56
N TYR A 26 18.46 19.34 -3.49
CA TYR A 26 17.15 18.71 -3.40
C TYR A 26 16.46 18.51 -4.75
N ILE A 27 15.51 17.56 -4.73
CA ILE A 27 14.50 17.37 -5.77
C ILE A 27 13.12 17.68 -5.16
N LYS A 28 12.32 18.50 -5.84
CA LYS A 28 10.92 18.77 -5.55
C LYS A 28 9.99 18.01 -6.49
N VAL A 29 9.05 17.27 -5.90
CA VAL A 29 7.90 16.67 -6.58
C VAL A 29 6.63 17.38 -6.08
N LYS A 30 5.92 18.05 -6.98
CA LYS A 30 4.71 18.83 -6.64
C LYS A 30 3.51 17.89 -6.48
N GLY A 31 2.71 18.10 -5.44
CA GLY A 31 1.40 17.44 -5.27
C GLY A 31 1.45 15.92 -5.18
N VAL A 32 2.37 15.37 -4.38
CA VAL A 32 2.42 13.92 -4.11
C VAL A 32 1.21 13.54 -3.25
N ALA A 33 0.40 12.61 -3.76
CA ALA A 33 -0.77 12.09 -3.06
C ALA A 33 -0.37 10.93 -2.12
N PHE A 34 -0.15 11.25 -0.85
CA PHE A 34 0.15 10.29 0.20
C PHE A 34 -1.09 9.61 0.81
N GLY A 35 -2.30 10.05 0.44
CA GLY A 35 -3.56 9.46 0.92
C GLY A 35 -3.65 9.47 2.45
N SER A 36 -3.99 8.32 3.05
CA SER A 36 -4.05 8.17 4.51
C SER A 36 -2.69 8.13 5.21
N GLY A 37 -1.57 8.05 4.48
CA GLY A 37 -0.25 7.88 5.06
C GLY A 37 0.69 7.06 4.19
N ALA A 38 1.86 7.60 3.85
CA ALA A 38 2.99 6.76 3.51
C ALA A 38 3.67 6.24 4.80
N ALA A 39 4.13 4.99 4.78
CA ALA A 39 4.73 4.38 5.96
C ALA A 39 6.20 3.95 5.75
N SER A 40 6.66 3.87 4.50
CA SER A 40 8.09 3.73 4.21
C SER A 40 8.50 4.50 2.96
N LEU A 41 9.78 4.81 2.88
CA LEU A 41 10.46 5.31 1.70
C LEU A 41 11.59 4.34 1.39
N SER A 42 11.57 3.78 0.18
CA SER A 42 12.67 2.99 -0.37
C SER A 42 13.38 3.79 -1.46
N ALA A 43 14.69 3.67 -1.55
CA ALA A 43 15.50 4.34 -2.56
C ALA A 43 16.62 3.43 -3.06
N ARG A 44 16.87 3.46 -4.38
CA ARG A 44 18.00 2.77 -5.03
C ARG A 44 19.15 3.74 -5.18
N VAL A 45 20.22 3.46 -4.44
CA VAL A 45 21.32 4.39 -4.22
C VAL A 45 22.67 3.74 -4.47
N ALA A 46 23.65 4.54 -4.84
CA ALA A 46 25.04 4.12 -5.01
C ALA A 46 25.98 5.22 -4.48
N SER A 47 27.07 4.86 -3.82
CA SER A 47 28.01 5.81 -3.23
C SER A 47 29.43 5.27 -3.27
N ALA A 48 30.33 6.01 -3.90
CA ALA A 48 31.78 5.88 -3.72
C ALA A 48 32.36 6.96 -2.78
N GLY A 49 31.55 7.93 -2.35
CA GLY A 49 31.92 8.95 -1.37
C GLY A 49 31.70 8.47 0.06
N SER A 50 31.37 9.39 0.97
CA SER A 50 31.09 9.08 2.38
C SER A 50 29.66 8.60 2.65
N GLY A 51 28.83 8.47 1.60
CA GLY A 51 27.39 8.24 1.76
C GLY A 51 26.67 9.50 2.25
N GLY A 52 25.52 9.33 2.88
CA GLY A 52 24.75 10.46 3.39
C GLY A 52 23.34 10.07 3.83
N THR A 53 22.40 10.98 3.69
CA THR A 53 21.00 10.78 4.07
C THR A 53 20.08 11.45 3.06
N ILE A 54 19.01 10.74 2.68
CA ILE A 54 17.87 11.29 1.95
C ILE A 54 16.83 11.68 3.00
N GLU A 55 16.60 12.97 3.20
CA GLU A 55 15.51 13.50 4.02
C GLU A 55 14.28 13.76 3.13
N ALA A 56 13.16 13.10 3.41
CA ALA A 56 11.87 13.46 2.82
C ALA A 56 11.24 14.58 3.65
N ARG A 57 10.95 15.72 3.01
CA ARG A 57 10.38 16.92 3.64
C ARG A 57 9.14 17.41 2.90
N LEU A 58 8.18 17.97 3.63
CA LEU A 58 6.90 18.42 3.08
C LEU A 58 6.80 19.94 3.03
N GLY A 59 6.23 20.47 1.94
CA GLY A 59 5.97 21.90 1.72
C GLY A 59 7.19 22.71 1.26
N SER A 60 8.35 22.51 1.88
CA SER A 60 9.61 23.19 1.52
C SER A 60 10.86 22.34 1.82
N PRO A 61 12.06 22.74 1.33
CA PRO A 61 13.32 22.05 1.66
C PRO A 61 13.67 22.08 3.16
N THR A 62 13.08 22.97 3.94
CA THR A 62 13.25 23.09 5.40
C THR A 62 11.98 22.71 6.18
N GLY A 63 10.92 22.28 5.48
CA GLY A 63 9.65 21.92 6.07
C GLY A 63 9.70 20.62 6.87
N THR A 64 8.52 20.15 7.30
CA THR A 64 8.38 18.96 8.15
C THR A 64 9.10 17.76 7.53
N ARG A 65 10.08 17.21 8.26
CA ARG A 65 10.78 16.00 7.85
C ARG A 65 9.94 14.78 8.24
N VAL A 66 9.57 13.99 7.25
CA VAL A 66 8.73 12.80 7.40
C VAL A 66 9.48 11.49 7.25
N ALA A 67 10.71 11.51 6.69
CA ALA A 67 11.60 10.35 6.64
C ALA A 67 13.07 10.77 6.59
N ALA A 68 13.94 9.86 6.99
CA ALA A 68 15.39 9.98 6.88
C ALA A 68 16.00 8.61 6.54
N CYS A 69 16.40 8.43 5.28
CA CYS A 69 16.98 7.19 4.78
C CYS A 69 18.50 7.32 4.72
N THR A 70 19.22 6.56 5.55
CA THR A 70 20.68 6.49 5.51
C THR A 70 21.13 5.83 4.21
N VAL A 71 22.07 6.47 3.51
CA VAL A 71 22.74 5.94 2.32
C VAL A 71 24.15 5.49 2.71
N PRO A 72 24.44 4.18 2.72
CA PRO A 72 25.77 3.68 3.04
C PRO A 72 26.74 3.88 1.86
N VAL A 73 28.04 3.70 2.12
CA VAL A 73 29.04 3.55 1.07
C VAL A 73 28.82 2.19 0.41
N THR A 74 28.50 2.17 -0.88
CA THR A 74 28.21 0.94 -1.64
C THR A 74 29.43 0.42 -2.40
N GLY A 75 30.53 1.18 -2.41
CA GLY A 75 31.79 0.80 -3.05
C GLY A 75 31.94 1.27 -4.49
N GLY A 76 31.01 2.07 -5.02
CA GLY A 76 31.08 2.61 -6.37
C GLY A 76 29.91 3.54 -6.70
N TRP A 77 30.11 4.49 -7.63
CA TRP A 77 29.06 5.42 -8.09
C TRP A 77 27.92 4.74 -8.85
N GLN A 78 28.14 3.51 -9.30
CA GLN A 78 27.19 2.70 -10.04
C GLN A 78 27.03 1.30 -9.41
N THR A 79 27.44 1.15 -8.15
CA THR A 79 27.25 -0.07 -7.34
C THR A 79 25.99 0.12 -6.50
N TRP A 80 24.89 -0.49 -6.92
CA TRP A 80 23.57 -0.13 -6.41
C TRP A 80 23.11 -1.00 -5.24
N GLN A 81 22.55 -0.33 -4.23
CA GLN A 81 21.86 -0.95 -3.11
C GLN A 81 20.49 -0.29 -2.93
N THR A 82 19.49 -1.06 -2.52
CA THR A 82 18.21 -0.50 -2.07
C THR A 82 18.27 -0.25 -0.56
N VAL A 83 18.01 0.99 -0.14
CA VAL A 83 17.83 1.37 1.26
C VAL A 83 16.36 1.66 1.53
N SER A 84 15.91 1.47 2.77
CA SER A 84 14.54 1.77 3.17
C SER A 84 14.50 2.37 4.57
N CYS A 85 13.59 3.30 4.81
CA CYS A 85 13.37 3.94 6.09
C CYS A 85 11.87 4.17 6.37
N PRO A 86 11.46 4.25 7.64
CA PRO A 86 10.07 4.56 8.00
C PRO A 86 9.70 5.98 7.61
N VAL A 87 8.42 6.18 7.28
CA VAL A 87 7.81 7.49 7.02
C VAL A 87 6.75 7.75 8.08
N THR A 88 6.72 8.97 8.64
CA THR A 88 5.72 9.41 9.61
C THR A 88 5.13 10.76 9.21
N GLY A 89 3.81 10.89 9.27
CA GLY A 89 3.12 12.19 9.08
C GLY A 89 2.96 12.65 7.63
N ALA A 90 3.34 11.85 6.63
CA ALA A 90 3.07 12.16 5.23
C ALA A 90 1.67 11.67 4.83
N THR A 91 0.68 12.56 4.88
CA THR A 91 -0.73 12.29 4.53
C THR A 91 -1.26 13.34 3.54
N GLY A 92 -2.42 13.06 2.93
CA GLY A 92 -3.08 13.95 1.98
C GLY A 92 -2.26 14.19 0.71
N THR A 93 -2.50 15.32 0.04
CA THR A 93 -1.70 15.75 -1.11
C THR A 93 -0.75 16.86 -0.69
N GLN A 94 0.56 16.65 -0.82
CA GLN A 94 1.58 17.61 -0.38
C GLN A 94 2.75 17.70 -1.35
N ASP A 95 3.40 18.87 -1.42
CA ASP A 95 4.67 19.00 -2.12
C ASP A 95 5.76 18.26 -1.35
N LEU A 96 6.46 17.35 -2.02
CA LEU A 96 7.57 16.58 -1.48
C LEU A 96 8.91 17.18 -1.91
N TYR A 97 9.86 17.21 -0.97
CA TYR A 97 11.25 17.54 -1.20
C TYR A 97 12.11 16.37 -0.72
N LEU A 98 12.89 15.79 -1.62
CA LEU A 98 13.98 14.88 -1.27
C LEU A 98 15.23 15.73 -1.12
N ARG A 99 15.63 16.02 0.12
CA ARG A 99 16.81 16.81 0.45
C ARG A 99 17.97 15.87 0.76
N PHE A 100 19.12 16.13 0.16
CA PHE A 100 20.32 15.32 0.33
C PHE A 100 21.22 15.95 1.39
N VAL A 101 21.57 15.16 2.41
CA VAL A 101 22.31 15.63 3.59
C VAL A 101 23.54 14.77 3.79
N GLY A 102 24.69 15.39 4.04
CA GLY A 102 25.94 14.68 4.23
C GLY A 102 27.13 15.62 4.40
N GLY A 103 28.33 15.07 4.21
CA GLY A 103 29.59 15.80 4.28
C GLY A 103 29.87 16.66 3.05
N SER A 104 31.14 17.02 2.85
CA SER A 104 31.61 17.74 1.67
C SER A 104 31.77 16.84 0.45
N GLY A 105 31.60 17.40 -0.76
CA GLY A 105 31.73 16.69 -2.02
C GLY A 105 30.47 15.91 -2.41
N ASN A 106 30.57 15.13 -3.49
CA ASN A 106 29.46 14.30 -3.95
C ASN A 106 29.14 13.22 -2.90
N LEU A 107 27.87 13.10 -2.56
CA LEU A 107 27.38 12.22 -1.50
C LEU A 107 27.09 10.81 -2.01
N PHE A 108 26.16 10.71 -2.97
CA PHE A 108 25.66 9.47 -3.56
C PHE A 108 24.91 9.77 -4.86
N ASN A 109 24.59 8.72 -5.61
CA ASN A 109 23.67 8.70 -6.73
C ASN A 109 22.32 8.12 -6.30
N LEU A 110 21.24 8.58 -6.93
CA LEU A 110 19.87 8.13 -6.71
C LEU A 110 19.25 7.71 -8.06
N ASN A 111 18.92 6.44 -8.21
CA ASN A 111 18.27 5.92 -9.42
C ASN A 111 16.74 6.10 -9.32
N TRP A 112 16.12 5.45 -8.33
CA TRP A 112 14.68 5.55 -8.09
C TRP A 112 14.36 5.66 -6.61
N TRP A 113 13.15 6.14 -6.31
CA TRP A 113 12.57 6.08 -4.98
C TRP A 113 11.10 5.62 -5.08
N GLN A 114 10.60 5.03 -4.00
CA GLN A 114 9.24 4.57 -3.91
C GLN A 114 8.74 4.75 -2.48
N PHE A 115 7.60 5.41 -2.31
CA PHE A 115 6.88 5.33 -1.05
C PHE A 115 6.14 4.01 -0.97
N GLY A 116 6.39 3.27 0.10
CA GLY A 116 5.54 2.17 0.48
C GLY A 116 4.35 2.69 1.27
N THR A 117 3.17 2.25 0.88
CA THR A 117 2.07 2.07 1.84
C THR A 117 2.51 0.91 2.73
N GLY A 118 3.38 1.20 3.70
CA GLY A 118 3.91 0.15 4.55
C GLY A 118 2.76 -0.54 5.27
N THR A 119 3.03 -1.80 5.57
CA THR A 119 2.33 -2.67 6.51
C THR A 119 2.32 -2.13 7.96
N GLY A 120 2.35 -0.81 8.15
CA GLY A 120 2.44 -0.13 9.43
C GLY A 120 1.07 0.29 9.96
N THR A 121 0.77 -0.12 11.20
CA THR A 121 0.04 0.63 12.25
C THR A 121 -1.28 1.34 11.93
N GLY A 122 -1.86 1.19 10.74
CA GLY A 122 -3.27 1.48 10.52
C GLY A 122 -4.10 0.53 11.38
N THR A 123 -5.14 1.07 12.03
CA THR A 123 -6.15 0.27 12.73
C THR A 123 -6.53 -0.91 11.84
N SER A 124 -6.25 -2.12 12.30
CA SER A 124 -6.75 -3.33 11.67
C SER A 124 -8.16 -3.59 12.18
N TYR A 125 -9.00 -4.11 11.30
CA TYR A 125 -10.38 -4.45 11.62
C TYR A 125 -10.61 -5.93 11.37
N ARG A 126 -11.52 -6.51 12.15
CA ARG A 126 -12.24 -7.71 11.72
C ARG A 126 -13.48 -7.28 10.97
N VAL A 127 -13.73 -7.93 9.84
CA VAL A 127 -14.89 -7.62 9.00
C VAL A 127 -15.91 -8.73 9.19
N THR A 128 -16.97 -8.44 9.93
CA THR A 128 -17.97 -9.42 10.36
C THR A 128 -19.15 -9.44 9.41
N ASN A 129 -19.51 -10.62 8.94
CA ASN A 129 -20.71 -10.82 8.14
C ASN A 129 -21.97 -10.70 9.01
N ARG A 130 -22.98 -9.96 8.54
CA ARG A 130 -24.25 -9.77 9.26
C ARG A 130 -25.04 -11.07 9.39
N ASN A 131 -24.98 -11.97 8.40
CA ASN A 131 -25.77 -13.19 8.39
C ASN A 131 -25.22 -14.27 9.33
N SER A 132 -23.90 -14.47 9.31
CA SER A 132 -23.26 -15.58 10.04
C SER A 132 -22.60 -15.17 11.35
N GLY A 133 -22.30 -13.88 11.55
CA GLY A 133 -21.46 -13.40 12.66
C GLY A 133 -19.99 -13.79 12.54
N GLN A 134 -19.59 -14.46 11.45
CA GLN A 134 -18.21 -14.84 11.17
C GLN A 134 -17.44 -13.70 10.51
N VAL A 135 -16.12 -13.79 10.53
CA VAL A 135 -15.23 -12.75 10.01
C VAL A 135 -14.60 -13.17 8.69
N ILE A 136 -14.30 -12.20 7.83
CA ILE A 136 -13.49 -12.41 6.62
C ILE A 136 -12.13 -12.98 7.03
N ASP A 137 -11.75 -14.09 6.42
CA ASP A 137 -10.60 -14.93 6.77
C ASP A 137 -9.87 -15.36 5.49
N VAL A 138 -8.55 -15.19 5.41
CA VAL A 138 -7.76 -15.92 4.42
C VAL A 138 -7.67 -17.36 4.90
N GLN A 139 -8.17 -18.32 4.11
CA GLN A 139 -8.26 -19.71 4.53
C GLN A 139 -6.87 -20.29 4.81
N ALA A 140 -6.70 -20.81 6.04
CA ALA A 140 -5.41 -21.20 6.62
C ALA A 140 -4.44 -20.00 6.78
N PRO A 141 -3.32 -20.12 7.53
CA PRO A 141 -2.28 -19.07 7.58
C PRO A 141 -1.49 -18.97 6.26
N ASN A 142 -2.20 -18.83 5.14
CA ASN A 142 -1.67 -18.91 3.79
C ASN A 142 -1.14 -17.54 3.35
N LEU A 143 0.12 -17.51 2.94
CA LEU A 143 0.80 -16.30 2.46
C LEU A 143 0.86 -16.21 0.93
N ASN A 144 0.41 -17.24 0.21
CA ASN A 144 0.55 -17.34 -1.23
C ASN A 144 -0.54 -16.53 -1.96
N ASP A 145 -0.20 -16.12 -3.19
CA ASP A 145 -1.20 -15.60 -4.11
C ASP A 145 -2.22 -16.69 -4.44
N LEU A 146 -3.43 -16.27 -4.80
CA LEU A 146 -4.57 -17.14 -5.11
C LEU A 146 -5.13 -17.91 -3.90
N ALA A 147 -4.65 -17.65 -2.68
CA ALA A 147 -5.25 -18.23 -1.48
C ALA A 147 -6.69 -17.73 -1.32
N VAL A 148 -7.60 -18.65 -1.04
CA VAL A 148 -9.04 -18.38 -0.94
C VAL A 148 -9.33 -17.49 0.26
N ILE A 149 -10.18 -16.50 0.07
CA ILE A 149 -10.77 -15.74 1.18
C ILE A 149 -12.17 -16.30 1.42
N GLY A 150 -12.42 -16.67 2.67
CA GLY A 150 -13.70 -17.18 3.15
C GLY A 150 -14.17 -16.42 4.39
N GLN A 151 -15.08 -17.04 5.11
CA GLN A 151 -15.43 -16.66 6.47
C GLN A 151 -15.00 -17.73 7.47
N TRP A 152 -14.66 -17.31 8.69
CA TRP A 152 -14.39 -18.23 9.79
C TRP A 152 -14.82 -17.63 11.13
N THR A 153 -14.98 -18.48 12.14
CA THR A 153 -15.19 -18.04 13.52
C THR A 153 -14.02 -17.16 13.97
N SER A 154 -14.32 -15.97 14.52
CA SER A 154 -13.28 -15.06 14.98
C SER A 154 -12.40 -15.72 16.05
N ASN A 155 -11.09 -15.79 15.80
CA ASN A 155 -10.11 -16.46 16.66
C ASN A 155 -8.89 -15.58 17.00
N GLY A 156 -8.88 -14.33 16.54
CA GLY A 156 -7.83 -13.37 16.88
C GLY A 156 -6.66 -13.32 15.91
N ASN A 157 -6.53 -14.31 15.03
CA ASN A 157 -5.34 -14.48 14.21
C ASN A 157 -5.14 -13.37 13.16
N PRO A 158 -3.89 -13.11 12.73
CA PRO A 158 -3.57 -12.04 11.78
C PRO A 158 -4.25 -12.16 10.42
N TRP A 159 -4.60 -13.37 9.96
CA TRP A 159 -5.27 -13.58 8.67
C TRP A 159 -6.79 -13.32 8.69
N GLN A 160 -7.32 -12.95 9.86
CA GLN A 160 -8.69 -12.41 10.05
C GLN A 160 -8.71 -10.89 10.21
N GLN A 161 -7.54 -10.25 10.14
CA GLN A 161 -7.38 -8.83 10.36
C GLN A 161 -7.04 -8.14 9.04
N TRP A 162 -7.78 -7.08 8.76
CA TRP A 162 -7.73 -6.38 7.48
C TRP A 162 -7.45 -4.90 7.70
N ARG A 163 -6.51 -4.36 6.94
CA ARG A 163 -6.29 -2.92 6.82
C ARG A 163 -7.10 -2.40 5.65
N PHE A 164 -7.87 -1.34 5.89
CA PHE A 164 -8.61 -0.63 4.86
C PHE A 164 -7.75 0.54 4.40
N ASN A 165 -7.00 0.33 3.32
CA ASN A 165 -6.11 1.36 2.77
C ASN A 165 -6.90 2.22 1.78
N ASP A 166 -6.81 3.55 1.91
CA ASP A 166 -7.49 4.49 1.01
C ASP A 166 -7.01 4.30 -0.44
N ALA A 167 -7.94 4.13 -1.37
CA ALA A 167 -7.70 4.02 -2.81
C ALA A 167 -8.27 5.24 -3.58
N GLY A 168 -8.68 6.29 -2.87
CA GLY A 168 -9.22 7.52 -3.43
C GLY A 168 -10.71 7.43 -3.77
N ASN A 169 -11.37 8.60 -3.85
CA ASN A 169 -12.80 8.74 -4.18
C ASN A 169 -13.74 7.90 -3.31
N GLY A 170 -13.37 7.69 -2.03
CA GLY A 170 -14.14 6.87 -1.09
C GLY A 170 -13.98 5.36 -1.28
N ASN A 171 -13.04 4.93 -2.11
CA ASN A 171 -12.70 3.52 -2.29
C ASN A 171 -11.56 3.08 -1.38
N VAL A 172 -11.48 1.79 -1.14
CA VAL A 172 -10.45 1.16 -0.32
C VAL A 172 -9.91 -0.12 -0.96
N THR A 173 -8.69 -0.49 -0.62
CA THR A 173 -8.23 -1.88 -0.73
C THR A 173 -8.28 -2.55 0.64
N LEU A 174 -8.57 -3.85 0.67
CA LEU A 174 -8.57 -4.66 1.90
C LEU A 174 -7.28 -5.46 1.93
N GLN A 175 -6.32 -5.03 2.73
CA GLN A 175 -5.02 -5.68 2.85
C GLN A 175 -4.98 -6.59 4.07
N SER A 176 -4.67 -7.87 3.88
CA SER A 176 -4.45 -8.84 4.95
C SER A 176 -3.27 -8.41 5.82
N VAL A 177 -3.48 -8.38 7.13
CA VAL A 177 -2.41 -8.09 8.10
C VAL A 177 -1.35 -9.20 8.10
N ASN A 178 -1.75 -10.44 7.82
CA ASN A 178 -0.85 -11.60 7.80
C ASN A 178 0.13 -11.58 6.62
N SER A 179 -0.40 -11.42 5.40
CA SER A 179 0.38 -11.57 4.16
C SER A 179 0.81 -10.25 3.53
N GLY A 180 0.18 -9.13 3.90
CA GLY A 180 0.34 -7.85 3.20
C GLY A 180 -0.32 -7.81 1.82
N LYS A 181 -1.10 -8.82 1.45
CA LYS A 181 -1.78 -8.96 0.15
C LYS A 181 -3.20 -8.44 0.20
N CYS A 182 -3.75 -8.10 -0.97
CA CYS A 182 -5.06 -7.48 -1.08
C CYS A 182 -6.13 -8.50 -1.43
N ALA A 183 -7.35 -8.31 -0.93
CA ALA A 183 -8.52 -9.01 -1.44
C ALA A 183 -8.71 -8.67 -2.93
N ASP A 184 -8.93 -9.69 -3.74
CA ASP A 184 -8.91 -9.62 -5.20
C ASP A 184 -10.02 -10.51 -5.77
N VAL A 185 -10.80 -9.96 -6.71
CA VAL A 185 -11.74 -10.74 -7.51
C VAL A 185 -10.97 -11.52 -8.57
N LEU A 186 -10.95 -12.85 -8.44
CA LEU A 186 -10.15 -13.75 -9.27
C LEU A 186 -10.30 -13.42 -10.77
N ASN A 187 -9.14 -13.27 -11.44
CA ASN A 187 -9.02 -12.94 -12.86
C ASN A 187 -9.74 -11.65 -13.29
N ALA A 188 -9.96 -10.70 -12.35
CA ALA A 188 -10.73 -9.48 -12.58
C ALA A 188 -12.13 -9.75 -13.17
N SER A 189 -12.70 -10.91 -12.88
CA SER A 189 -14.00 -11.31 -13.42
C SER A 189 -15.09 -10.32 -13.03
N THR A 190 -16.08 -10.15 -13.90
CA THR A 190 -17.30 -9.37 -13.63
C THR A 190 -18.52 -10.27 -13.44
N ALA A 191 -18.36 -11.60 -13.46
CA ALA A 191 -19.44 -12.56 -13.29
C ALA A 191 -19.86 -12.73 -11.82
N ASP A 192 -21.14 -13.05 -11.62
CA ASP A 192 -21.63 -13.56 -10.33
C ASP A 192 -20.96 -14.91 -10.02
N GLY A 193 -20.59 -15.11 -8.75
CA GLY A 193 -19.89 -16.31 -8.31
C GLY A 193 -18.38 -16.30 -8.53
N ALA A 194 -17.81 -15.20 -9.04
CA ALA A 194 -16.36 -15.09 -9.10
C ALA A 194 -15.78 -15.08 -7.69
N GLN A 195 -14.83 -15.97 -7.45
CA GLN A 195 -14.23 -16.18 -6.14
C GLN A 195 -13.38 -14.98 -5.70
N ILE A 196 -13.34 -14.77 -4.39
CA ILE A 196 -12.48 -13.79 -3.75
C ILE A 196 -11.24 -14.50 -3.21
N ILE A 197 -10.08 -13.98 -3.57
CA ILE A 197 -8.77 -14.50 -3.20
C ILE A 197 -7.92 -13.38 -2.61
N GLN A 198 -6.79 -13.71 -1.99
CA GLN A 198 -5.72 -12.72 -1.80
C GLN A 198 -4.75 -12.76 -2.98
N TYR A 199 -4.26 -11.59 -3.38
CA TYR A 199 -3.23 -11.45 -4.40
C TYR A 199 -2.31 -10.28 -4.09
N THR A 200 -1.12 -10.29 -4.67
CA THR A 200 -0.18 -9.17 -4.62
C THR A 200 -0.90 -7.86 -4.94
N CYS A 201 -0.81 -6.87 -4.04
CA CYS A 201 -1.50 -5.58 -4.21
C CYS A 201 -0.92 -4.85 -5.43
N HIS A 202 -1.75 -4.54 -6.42
CA HIS A 202 -1.36 -3.83 -7.65
C HIS A 202 -2.23 -2.60 -7.95
N GLY A 203 -3.26 -2.35 -7.12
CA GLY A 203 -4.11 -1.16 -7.23
C GLY A 203 -5.16 -1.24 -8.34
N GLY A 204 -5.33 -2.40 -8.99
CA GLY A 204 -6.37 -2.62 -9.99
C GLY A 204 -7.79 -2.51 -9.43
N ALA A 205 -8.75 -2.22 -10.32
CA ALA A 205 -10.15 -2.06 -9.93
C ALA A 205 -10.77 -3.35 -9.35
N ASN A 206 -10.23 -4.53 -9.68
CA ASN A 206 -10.62 -5.82 -9.11
C ASN A 206 -10.12 -6.03 -7.65
N GLN A 207 -9.22 -5.19 -7.15
CA GLN A 207 -8.76 -5.16 -5.75
C GLN A 207 -9.36 -4.00 -4.94
N THR A 208 -10.14 -3.15 -5.61
CA THR A 208 -10.63 -1.90 -5.05
C THR A 208 -12.13 -2.00 -4.79
N PHE A 209 -12.56 -1.56 -3.61
CA PHE A 209 -13.93 -1.70 -3.15
C PHE A 209 -14.46 -0.38 -2.57
N THR A 210 -15.73 -0.07 -2.82
CA THR A 210 -16.45 0.98 -2.10
C THR A 210 -17.08 0.38 -0.85
N TRP A 211 -16.87 1.01 0.32
CA TRP A 211 -17.52 0.64 1.58
C TRP A 211 -18.87 1.37 1.72
N ARG A 212 -19.90 0.85 1.05
CA ARG A 212 -21.20 1.51 0.90
C ARG A 212 -22.12 1.24 2.09
N SER A 213 -22.56 2.27 2.80
CA SER A 213 -23.50 2.10 3.93
C SER A 213 -24.87 1.58 3.49
N THR A 214 -25.48 0.72 4.29
CA THR A 214 -26.88 0.28 4.16
C THR A 214 -27.87 1.12 4.97
N GLY A 215 -27.40 2.13 5.71
CA GLY A 215 -28.24 3.04 6.51
C GLY A 215 -28.56 2.57 7.94
N ASP A 216 -28.19 1.34 8.30
CA ASP A 216 -28.52 0.70 9.58
C ASP A 216 -27.29 0.16 10.32
N GLY A 217 -26.12 0.78 10.11
CA GLY A 217 -24.86 0.39 10.75
C GLY A 217 -24.08 -0.72 10.03
N TYR A 218 -24.63 -1.28 8.96
CA TYR A 218 -23.95 -2.23 8.08
C TYR A 218 -23.53 -1.60 6.75
N TYR A 219 -22.74 -2.36 5.99
CA TYR A 219 -22.12 -1.90 4.75
C TYR A 219 -22.04 -3.03 3.73
N GLN A 220 -21.95 -2.65 2.46
CA GLN A 220 -21.62 -3.54 1.36
C GLN A 220 -20.24 -3.17 0.81
N LEU A 221 -19.39 -4.17 0.57
CA LEU A 221 -18.15 -4.03 -0.18
C LEU A 221 -18.45 -4.17 -1.66
N VAL A 222 -18.55 -3.05 -2.37
CA VAL A 222 -18.87 -3.04 -3.80
C VAL A 222 -17.58 -2.98 -4.59
N ASN A 223 -17.27 -4.00 -5.38
CA ASN A 223 -16.06 -4.03 -6.20
C ASN A 223 -16.13 -2.96 -7.29
N LEU A 224 -15.04 -2.20 -7.45
CA LEU A 224 -14.96 -1.07 -8.38
C LEU A 224 -14.99 -1.51 -9.85
N ASN A 225 -14.47 -2.70 -10.18
CA ASN A 225 -14.43 -3.22 -11.55
C ASN A 225 -15.81 -3.73 -12.03
N SER A 226 -16.56 -4.40 -11.16
CA SER A 226 -17.79 -5.12 -11.56
C SER A 226 -19.08 -4.48 -11.05
N ALA A 227 -19.01 -3.52 -10.14
CA ALA A 227 -20.11 -2.99 -9.34
C ALA A 227 -20.90 -4.05 -8.54
N LYS A 228 -20.31 -5.23 -8.31
CA LYS A 228 -20.89 -6.34 -7.53
C LYS A 228 -20.45 -6.31 -6.08
N CYS A 229 -21.25 -6.90 -5.22
CA CYS A 229 -21.03 -6.93 -3.78
C CYS A 229 -20.29 -8.21 -3.36
N LEU A 230 -19.39 -8.06 -2.40
CA LEU A 230 -18.79 -9.18 -1.69
C LEU A 230 -19.87 -9.98 -0.94
N ASN A 231 -19.93 -11.28 -1.17
CA ASN A 231 -20.96 -12.19 -0.66
C ASN A 231 -20.34 -13.47 -0.10
N VAL A 232 -20.96 -14.03 0.93
CA VAL A 232 -20.71 -15.43 1.34
C VAL A 232 -21.45 -16.37 0.40
N VAL A 233 -20.72 -17.32 -0.20
CA VAL A 233 -21.29 -18.30 -1.14
C VAL A 233 -22.51 -18.99 -0.54
N GLY A 234 -23.64 -18.93 -1.25
CA GLY A 234 -24.91 -19.51 -0.82
C GLY A 234 -25.52 -18.93 0.46
N GLY A 235 -24.99 -17.82 0.99
CA GLY A 235 -25.41 -17.28 2.29
C GLY A 235 -25.08 -18.20 3.47
N SER A 236 -24.07 -19.07 3.32
CA SER A 236 -23.71 -20.05 4.33
C SER A 236 -23.35 -19.42 5.68
N THR A 237 -23.69 -20.11 6.77
CA THR A 237 -23.27 -19.77 8.13
C THR A 237 -22.18 -20.70 8.66
N THR A 238 -21.67 -21.61 7.83
CA THR A 238 -20.64 -22.58 8.21
C THR A 238 -19.23 -21.96 8.10
N PRO A 239 -18.34 -22.18 9.09
CA PRO A 239 -16.93 -21.81 8.97
C PRO A 239 -16.27 -22.46 7.75
N GLY A 240 -15.46 -21.68 7.03
CA GLY A 240 -14.78 -22.12 5.81
C GLY A 240 -15.58 -21.92 4.54
N ALA A 241 -16.83 -21.40 4.61
CA ALA A 241 -17.54 -20.98 3.41
C ALA A 241 -16.73 -19.89 2.68
N ALA A 242 -16.52 -20.09 1.37
CA ALA A 242 -15.78 -19.14 0.54
C ALA A 242 -16.58 -17.84 0.33
N LEU A 243 -15.86 -16.77 -0.01
CA LEU A 243 -16.46 -15.54 -0.52
C LEU A 243 -16.45 -15.51 -2.04
N GLU A 244 -17.47 -14.89 -2.59
CA GLU A 244 -17.64 -14.58 -4.01
C GLU A 244 -18.03 -13.11 -4.16
N GLN A 245 -18.01 -12.59 -5.39
CA GLN A 245 -18.82 -11.42 -5.72
C GLN A 245 -20.17 -11.85 -6.31
N ARG A 246 -21.20 -11.03 -6.09
CA ARG A 246 -22.52 -11.20 -6.70
C ARG A 246 -23.23 -9.88 -6.88
N THR A 247 -24.16 -9.80 -7.83
CA THR A 247 -25.09 -8.69 -8.00
C THR A 247 -25.62 -8.23 -6.64
N CYS A 248 -25.40 -6.96 -6.32
CA CYS A 248 -25.77 -6.40 -5.02
C CYS A 248 -27.28 -6.51 -4.78
N GLY A 249 -27.65 -6.96 -3.58
CA GLY A 249 -29.04 -7.03 -3.12
C GLY A 249 -29.16 -6.68 -1.63
N SER A 250 -30.29 -7.02 -1.03
CA SER A 250 -30.57 -6.81 0.41
C SER A 250 -30.17 -8.00 1.30
N ALA A 251 -29.63 -9.07 0.73
CA ALA A 251 -29.24 -10.26 1.48
C ALA A 251 -28.20 -9.90 2.56
N THR A 252 -28.45 -10.35 3.79
CA THR A 252 -27.56 -10.15 4.94
C THR A 252 -26.18 -10.80 4.74
N SER A 253 -26.08 -11.81 3.87
CA SER A 253 -24.81 -12.47 3.51
C SER A 253 -23.86 -11.57 2.73
N MET A 254 -24.34 -10.44 2.20
CA MET A 254 -23.55 -9.42 1.49
C MET A 254 -23.34 -8.15 2.32
N GLN A 255 -23.71 -8.19 3.60
CA GLN A 255 -23.64 -7.06 4.50
C GLN A 255 -22.63 -7.31 5.60
N TRP A 256 -21.86 -6.29 5.91
CA TRP A 256 -20.66 -6.38 6.72
C TRP A 256 -20.61 -5.24 7.74
N SER A 257 -20.06 -5.53 8.91
CA SER A 257 -19.61 -4.53 9.88
C SER A 257 -18.10 -4.66 10.04
N ARG A 258 -17.44 -3.60 10.52
CA ARG A 258 -16.01 -3.63 10.87
C ARG A 258 -15.82 -3.16 12.31
N ALA A 259 -14.96 -3.85 13.06
CA ALA A 259 -14.59 -3.50 14.44
C ALA A 259 -13.11 -3.84 14.69
#